data_AF-A1YER6-F1
#
_entry.id   AF-A1YER6-F1
#
_cell.length_a   1.000
_cell.length_b   1.000
_cell.length_c   1.000
_cell.angle_alpha   90.00
_cell.angle_beta   90.00
_cell.angle_gamma   90.00
#
_symmetry.space_group_name_H-M   'P 1'
#
loop_
_entity.id
_entity.type
_entity.pdbx_description
1 polymer ?
#
loop_
_entity_poly.entity_id
_entity_poly.type
_entity_poly.pdbx_seq_one_letter_code
_entity_poly.pdbx_strand_id
1 'polypeptide(L)' 'KTRTKDKYRVVYTDHQRLELEKEFHYSRYITIRRKSELAANLGLTERQ' A
#
# COMPACT_ATOMS: atom_id res chain seq x y z
N LYS A 1 -5.32 25.60 -1.30
CA LYS A 1 -4.13 24.69 -1.38
C LYS A 1 -4.50 23.47 -2.19
N THR A 2 -4.43 23.59 -3.52
CA THR A 2 -5.00 22.64 -4.47
C THR A 2 -3.95 21.56 -4.80
N ARG A 3 -4.38 20.30 -4.77
CA ARG A 3 -3.63 19.03 -4.81
C ARG A 3 -2.26 19.07 -5.55
N THR A 4 -1.20 18.63 -4.87
CA THR A 4 0.11 18.32 -5.46
C THR A 4 0.03 17.02 -6.28
N LYS A 5 1.00 16.79 -7.20
CA LYS A 5 1.14 15.54 -7.99
C LYS A 5 1.08 14.27 -7.11
N ASP A 6 1.59 14.37 -5.88
CA ASP A 6 1.57 13.37 -4.82
C ASP A 6 0.15 12.97 -4.32
N LYS A 7 -0.86 13.83 -4.53
CA LYS A 7 -2.27 13.62 -4.12
C LYS A 7 -3.18 13.17 -5.26
N TYR A 8 -2.65 12.91 -6.45
CA TYR A 8 -3.43 12.27 -7.50
C TYR A 8 -3.64 10.80 -7.13
N ARG A 9 -4.86 10.29 -7.34
CA ARG A 9 -5.15 8.87 -7.11
C ARG A 9 -4.28 8.06 -8.06
N VAL A 10 -3.47 7.18 -7.52
CA VAL A 10 -2.79 6.13 -8.28
C VAL A 10 -3.67 4.90 -8.21
N VAL A 11 -3.97 4.31 -9.37
CA VAL A 11 -4.69 3.04 -9.42
C VAL A 11 -3.68 1.94 -9.14
N TYR A 12 -3.91 1.16 -8.08
CA TYR A 12 -3.08 0.00 -7.77
C TYR A 12 -3.16 -1.04 -8.90
N THR A 13 -2.05 -1.70 -9.18
CA THR A 13 -2.02 -2.84 -10.11
C THR A 13 -2.73 -4.05 -9.51
N ASP A 14 -3.06 -5.05 -10.33
CA ASP A 14 -3.72 -6.27 -9.84
C ASP A 14 -2.83 -7.03 -8.85
N HIS A 15 -1.51 -7.06 -9.10
CA HIS A 15 -0.53 -7.62 -8.16
C HIS A 15 -0.54 -6.89 -6.81
N GLN A 16 -0.54 -5.54 -6.82
CA GLN A 16 -0.58 -4.75 -5.59
C GLN A 16 -1.85 -5.02 -4.79
N ARG A 17 -3.02 -5.08 -5.44
CA ARG A 17 -4.30 -5.39 -4.77
C ARG A 17 -4.31 -6.79 -4.19
N LEU A 18 -3.85 -7.79 -4.94
CA LEU A 18 -3.80 -9.18 -4.49
C LEU A 18 -2.96 -9.34 -3.21
N GLU A 19 -1.77 -8.76 -3.16
CA GLU A 19 -0.89 -8.88 -1.98
C GLU A 19 -1.44 -8.11 -0.77
N LEU A 20 -2.08 -6.95 -0.98
CA LEU A 20 -2.76 -6.20 0.08
C LEU A 20 -3.96 -7.00 0.65
N GLU A 21 -4.75 -7.64 -0.20
CA GLU A 21 -5.88 -8.49 0.20
C GLU A 21 -5.40 -9.71 0.99
N LYS A 22 -4.34 -10.39 0.53
CA LYS A 22 -3.71 -11.52 1.26
C LYS A 22 -3.26 -11.11 2.65
N GLU A 23 -2.58 -9.96 2.78
CA GLU A 23 -2.12 -9.47 4.08
C GLU A 23 -3.31 -9.16 5.00
N PHE A 24 -4.38 -8.54 4.50
CA PHE A 24 -5.59 -8.26 5.29
C PHE A 24 -6.30 -9.55 5.78
N HIS A 25 -6.36 -10.57 4.93
CA HIS A 25 -6.92 -11.87 5.30
C HIS A 25 -6.06 -12.61 6.33
N TYR A 26 -4.72 -12.45 6.26
CA TYR A 26 -3.79 -13.01 7.25
C TYR A 26 -3.86 -12.25 8.59
N SER A 27 -3.88 -10.93 8.54
CA SER A 27 -4.03 -10.06 9.71
C SER A 27 -4.80 -8.79 9.35
N ARG A 28 -5.92 -8.57 10.04
CA ARG A 28 -6.74 -7.37 9.87
C ARG A 28 -6.02 -6.08 10.27
N TYR A 29 -4.95 -6.19 11.06
CA TYR A 29 -4.13 -5.06 11.51
C TYR A 29 -2.66 -5.34 11.20
N ILE A 30 -2.04 -4.44 10.44
CA ILE A 30 -0.64 -4.57 10.04
C ILE A 30 0.27 -3.88 11.06
N THR A 31 1.40 -4.51 11.37
CA THR A 31 2.45 -3.87 12.20
C THR A 31 3.26 -2.90 11.35
N ILE A 32 3.92 -1.92 11.98
CA ILE A 32 4.76 -0.94 11.27
C ILE A 32 5.83 -1.64 10.43
N ARG A 33 6.52 -2.62 11.00
CA ARG A 33 7.54 -3.40 10.29
C ARG A 33 6.98 -4.08 9.05
N ARG A 34 5.83 -4.77 9.20
CA ARG A 34 5.22 -5.49 8.09
C ARG A 34 4.73 -4.56 7.00
N LYS A 35 4.23 -3.38 7.38
CA LYS A 35 3.83 -2.33 6.43
C LYS A 35 5.02 -1.82 5.62
N SER A 36 6.15 -1.54 6.25
CA SER A 36 7.37 -1.09 5.56
C SER A 36 7.87 -2.16 4.57
N GLU A 37 7.88 -3.44 4.98
CA GLU A 37 8.25 -4.56 4.10
C GLU A 37 7.31 -4.68 2.90
N LEU A 38 5.99 -4.61 3.13
CA LEU A 38 4.98 -4.72 2.08
C LEU A 38 5.05 -3.54 1.09
N ALA A 39 5.23 -2.31 1.59
CA ALA A 39 5.38 -1.12 0.77
C ALA A 39 6.61 -1.20 -0.14
N ALA A 40 7.75 -1.62 0.40
CA ALA A 40 8.98 -1.83 -0.38
C ALA A 40 8.80 -2.89 -1.48
N ASN A 41 8.17 -4.03 -1.16
CA ASN A 41 7.92 -5.10 -2.12
C ASN A 41 6.95 -4.70 -3.24
N LEU A 42 5.97 -3.86 -2.93
CA LEU A 42 4.93 -3.42 -3.87
C LEU A 42 5.29 -2.12 -4.62
N GLY A 43 6.44 -1.51 -4.32
CA GLY A 43 6.83 -0.21 -4.87
C GLY A 43 5.87 0.91 -4.48
N LEU A 44 5.26 0.80 -3.29
CA LEU A 44 4.35 1.79 -2.72
C LEU A 44 5.08 2.64 -1.68
N THR A 45 4.60 3.86 -1.47
CA THR A 45 5.03 4.67 -0.33
C THR A 45 4.42 4.13 0.96
N GLU A 46 5.06 4.36 2.11
CA GLU A 46 4.46 3.99 3.40
C GLU A 46 3.15 4.73 3.72
N ARG A 47 2.80 5.77 2.97
CA ARG A 47 1.54 6.49 3.14
C ARG A 47 0.37 5.81 2.42
N GLN A 48 0.65 5.19 1.28
CA GLN A 48 -0.32 4.44 0.46
C GLN A 48 -0.76 3.16 1.16
#